data_AF-A0A517L8D3-F1
#
_entry.id   AF-A0A517L8D3-F1
#
_cell.length_a   1.000
_cell.length_b   1.000
_cell.length_c   1.000
_cell.angle_alpha   90.00
_cell.angle_beta   90.00
_cell.angle_gamma   90.00
#
_symmetry.space_group_name_H-M   'P 1'
#
loop_
_entity.id
_entity.type
_entity.pdbx_description
1 polymer ?
#
loop_
_entity_poly.entity_id
_entity_poly.type
_entity_poly.pdbx_seq_one_letter_code
_entity_poly.pdbx_strand_id
1 'polypeptide(L)'
;MINHVLALLLWSSLLAFTLSCTTDEDCSLNGLCLREACTCDPGWLGPSCGKLDLRPAKRGTGYNHTTPSLNSTGNLQYKSWGNSSWGGNIIRDRDDPELFHLVYDQFSHGCGLSGWRPASFIARAEARGSAEGPYIFQEKITKSFRHNAYAHWSEADQKYLLWSIGVDIPDPVQCGGINKANWPNNISVSSAPTIRGPWAPFTVLINGTNPAPLSLAASSAQNATTILMSEDETIYAAPSYLGPYTLVSKAPWNTTDFSPTWAEDPFLYRDFRGHFHVLAHWMIDLSLSPSRKYPRVGAHMFSRNLKGPWIFKPEYGPAFTSEVAFEDGSVEVFGRRERPKVFFAEGEGRMGGAFLVTGMQSLGGGGGSFTLVQGIGKVGASALNPR
;
A
#
# COMPACT_ATOMS: atom_id res chain seq x y z
N MET A 1 41.89 54.75 -1.76
CA MET A 1 40.45 54.44 -1.58
C MET A 1 40.28 52.94 -1.78
N ILE A 2 40.29 52.16 -0.70
CA ILE A 2 40.04 50.72 -0.72
C ILE A 2 38.83 50.51 0.19
N ASN A 3 37.67 50.23 -0.40
CA ASN A 3 36.45 49.89 0.33
C ASN A 3 36.46 48.38 0.61
N HIS A 4 36.69 48.01 1.87
CA HIS A 4 36.36 46.67 2.35
C HIS A 4 34.94 46.70 2.93
N VAL A 5 33.98 46.16 2.18
CA VAL A 5 32.65 45.83 2.70
C VAL A 5 32.75 44.43 3.32
N LEU A 6 32.71 44.35 4.65
CA LEU A 6 32.53 43.10 5.38
C LEU A 6 31.09 42.62 5.23
N ALA A 7 30.89 41.50 4.55
CA ALA A 7 29.62 40.77 4.54
C ALA A 7 29.54 39.89 5.80
N LEU A 8 28.66 40.26 6.73
CA LEU A 8 28.28 39.44 7.88
C LEU A 8 27.37 38.31 7.39
N LEU A 9 27.89 37.09 7.34
CA LEU A 9 27.11 35.86 7.17
C LEU A 9 26.37 35.57 8.48
N LEU A 10 25.09 35.92 8.54
CA LEU A 10 24.17 35.46 9.57
C LEU A 10 23.87 33.97 9.33
N TRP A 11 24.52 33.09 10.09
CA TRP A 11 24.11 31.71 10.25
C TRP A 11 22.79 31.68 11.04
N SER A 12 21.67 31.53 10.35
CA SER A 12 20.41 31.12 10.95
C SER A 12 20.53 29.65 11.35
N SER A 13 20.88 29.42 12.61
CA SER A 13 20.76 28.12 13.25
C SER A 13 19.27 27.73 13.28
N LEU A 14 18.86 26.88 12.33
CA LEU A 14 17.60 26.16 12.37
C LEU A 14 17.60 25.31 13.65
N LEU A 15 16.91 25.79 14.69
CA LEU A 15 16.55 25.01 15.86
C LEU A 15 15.68 23.85 15.37
N ALA A 16 16.29 22.67 15.19
CA ALA A 16 15.54 21.44 15.02
C ALA A 16 14.79 21.19 16.33
N PHE A 17 13.48 21.42 16.33
CA PHE A 17 12.62 21.02 17.43
C PHE A 17 12.66 19.49 17.52
N THR A 18 13.49 18.98 18.43
CA THR A 18 13.42 17.57 18.84
C THR A 18 12.14 17.43 19.66
N LEU A 19 11.13 16.73 19.14
CA LEU A 19 10.03 16.30 19.99
C LEU A 19 10.61 15.38 21.06
N SER A 20 10.53 15.82 22.31
CA SER A 20 10.84 14.97 23.45
C SER A 20 9.82 13.83 23.50
N CYS A 21 10.28 12.60 23.67
CA CYS A 21 9.42 11.44 23.85
C CYS A 21 9.37 11.04 25.33
N THR A 22 8.25 10.46 25.77
CA THR A 22 8.10 9.82 27.09
C THR A 22 7.93 8.31 26.97
N THR A 23 7.30 7.86 25.88
CA THR A 23 6.94 6.46 25.61
C THR A 23 7.26 6.10 24.16
N ASP A 24 7.31 4.81 23.82
CA ASP A 24 7.53 4.38 22.42
C ASP A 24 6.37 4.78 21.50
N GLU A 25 5.18 5.03 22.06
CA GLU A 25 4.03 5.57 21.34
C GLU A 25 4.31 6.98 20.78
N ASP A 26 5.14 7.79 21.46
CA ASP A 26 5.61 9.08 20.93
C ASP A 26 6.58 8.89 19.74
N CYS A 27 7.15 7.69 19.62
CA CYS A 27 7.99 7.23 18.52
C CYS A 27 7.22 6.33 17.52
N SER A 28 5.90 6.50 17.46
CA SER A 28 5.00 5.79 16.54
C SER A 28 5.00 4.25 16.69
N LEU A 29 5.56 3.69 17.77
CA LEU A 29 5.92 2.26 17.84
C LEU A 29 6.77 1.78 16.65
N ASN A 30 7.47 2.70 15.96
CA ASN A 30 8.44 2.45 14.90
C ASN A 30 9.87 2.76 15.38
N GLY A 31 10.04 2.88 16.69
CA GLY A 31 11.29 3.20 17.35
C GLY A 31 11.15 2.99 18.86
N LEU A 32 12.19 3.35 19.60
CA LEU A 32 12.20 3.34 21.05
C LEU A 32 12.40 4.75 21.57
N CYS A 33 11.70 5.10 22.65
CA CYS A 33 11.96 6.34 23.35
C CYS A 33 13.15 6.17 24.30
N LEU A 34 14.30 6.71 23.94
CA LEU A 34 15.54 6.60 24.71
C LEU A 34 16.05 7.98 25.08
N ARG A 35 16.14 8.27 26.39
CA ARG A 35 16.63 9.56 26.91
C ARG A 35 15.92 10.75 26.25
N GLU A 36 14.59 10.70 26.22
CA GLU A 36 13.73 11.74 25.65
C GLU A 36 13.88 11.94 24.13
N ALA A 37 14.54 11.03 23.41
CA ALA A 37 14.64 11.07 21.96
C ALA A 37 14.26 9.73 21.32
N CYS A 38 13.57 9.80 20.18
CA CYS A 38 13.23 8.61 19.42
C CYS A 38 14.43 8.03 18.69
N THR A 39 14.68 6.74 18.89
CA THR A 39 15.61 5.93 18.11
C THR A 39 14.81 5.05 17.16
N CYS A 40 14.81 5.38 15.87
CA CYS A 40 13.96 4.71 14.89
C CYS A 40 14.49 3.33 14.48
N ASP A 41 13.55 2.43 14.23
CA ASP A 41 13.84 1.14 13.62
C ASP A 41 14.26 1.30 12.15
N PRO A 42 15.04 0.36 11.59
CA PRO A 42 15.40 0.38 10.18
C PRO A 42 14.17 0.48 9.27
N GLY A 43 14.22 1.42 8.33
CA GLY A 43 13.12 1.74 7.42
C GLY A 43 12.24 2.91 7.86
N TRP A 44 12.50 3.49 9.04
CA TRP A 44 11.80 4.67 9.56
C TRP A 44 12.77 5.81 9.90
N LEU A 45 12.30 7.04 9.75
CA LEU A 45 13.05 8.25 10.04
C LEU A 45 12.15 9.35 10.61
N GLY A 46 12.81 10.44 11.02
CA GLY A 46 12.15 11.62 11.58
C GLY A 46 12.06 11.61 13.11
N PRO A 47 11.66 12.73 13.71
CA PRO A 47 11.70 12.92 15.17
C PRO A 47 10.73 12.01 15.93
N SER A 48 9.70 11.48 15.28
CA SER A 48 8.72 10.54 15.86
C SER A 48 8.77 9.14 15.22
N CYS A 49 9.74 8.87 14.32
CA CYS A 49 9.80 7.62 13.54
C CYS A 49 8.53 7.33 12.72
N GLY A 50 7.72 8.35 12.43
CA GLY A 50 6.47 8.22 11.67
C GLY A 50 6.63 8.23 10.15
N LYS A 51 7.83 8.53 9.61
CA LYS A 51 8.07 8.67 8.17
C LYS A 51 8.92 7.51 7.64
N LEU A 52 8.53 6.94 6.50
CA LEU A 52 9.29 5.90 5.82
C LEU A 52 10.62 6.45 5.28
N ASP A 53 11.68 5.67 5.45
CA ASP A 53 12.99 5.90 4.83
C ASP A 53 12.97 5.41 3.37
N LEU A 54 12.28 6.12 2.49
CA LEU A 54 12.17 5.72 1.08
C LEU A 54 13.45 6.00 0.30
N ARG A 55 14.03 4.94 -0.29
CA ARG A 55 15.17 5.04 -1.23
C ARG A 55 14.70 5.65 -2.56
N PRO A 56 15.57 6.31 -3.34
CA PRO A 56 15.22 6.68 -4.71
C PRO A 56 14.72 5.47 -5.51
N ALA A 57 13.62 5.63 -6.24
CA ALA A 57 13.05 4.56 -7.06
C ALA A 57 13.82 4.44 -8.39
N LYS A 58 13.97 3.22 -8.90
CA LYS A 58 14.41 3.01 -10.29
C LYS A 58 13.25 3.30 -11.24
N ARG A 59 13.53 3.91 -12.40
CA ARG A 59 12.51 4.13 -13.44
C ARG A 59 12.01 2.80 -14.00
N GLY A 60 10.70 2.71 -14.19
CA GLY A 60 10.06 1.51 -14.74
C GLY A 60 9.99 0.33 -13.75
N THR A 61 10.23 0.56 -12.46
CA THR A 61 9.94 -0.43 -11.40
C THR A 61 8.45 -0.75 -11.31
N GLY A 62 8.12 -1.87 -10.68
CA GLY A 62 6.76 -2.36 -10.60
C GLY A 62 6.22 -2.73 -11.98
N TYR A 63 5.03 -2.22 -12.30
CA TYR A 63 4.34 -2.51 -13.56
C TYR A 63 3.87 -1.20 -14.18
N ASN A 64 4.57 -0.76 -15.24
CA ASN A 64 4.25 0.46 -15.96
C ASN A 64 4.11 0.19 -17.46
N HIS A 65 2.86 -0.05 -17.88
CA HIS A 65 2.46 -0.24 -19.27
C HIS A 65 1.36 0.76 -19.67
N THR A 66 1.47 1.99 -19.14
CA THR A 66 0.52 3.09 -19.39
C THR A 66 0.57 3.63 -20.80
N THR A 67 1.70 3.48 -21.49
CA THR A 67 1.81 3.75 -22.92
C THR A 67 1.04 2.66 -23.67
N PRO A 68 0.02 3.02 -24.48
CA PRO A 68 -0.52 2.08 -25.46
C PRO A 68 0.65 1.59 -26.29
N SER A 69 0.93 0.29 -26.31
CA SER A 69 1.99 -0.25 -27.16
C SER A 69 1.74 0.25 -28.59
N LEU A 70 2.76 0.79 -29.26
CA LEU A 70 2.72 1.17 -30.68
C LEU A 70 2.25 0.03 -31.62
N ASN A 71 2.14 -1.21 -31.10
CA ASN A 71 1.52 -2.37 -31.75
C ASN A 71 -0.01 -2.48 -31.55
N SER A 72 -0.70 -1.42 -31.15
CA SER A 72 -2.17 -1.38 -31.06
C SER A 72 -2.84 -0.79 -32.30
N THR A 73 -2.13 -0.61 -33.42
CA THR A 73 -2.73 -0.15 -34.69
C THR A 73 -3.83 -1.06 -35.24
N GLY A 74 -4.12 -2.20 -34.60
CA GLY A 74 -5.24 -3.09 -34.96
C GLY A 74 -6.14 -3.58 -33.83
N ASN A 75 -5.90 -3.25 -32.54
CA ASN A 75 -6.76 -3.73 -31.44
C ASN A 75 -7.51 -2.58 -30.78
N LEU A 76 -8.74 -2.35 -31.24
CA LEU A 76 -9.69 -1.32 -30.79
C LEU A 76 -10.04 -1.42 -29.28
N GLN A 77 -9.61 -2.48 -28.59
CA GLN A 77 -9.83 -2.62 -27.15
C GLN A 77 -8.87 -1.77 -26.31
N TYR A 78 -7.71 -1.34 -26.82
CA TYR A 78 -6.79 -0.49 -26.04
C TYR A 78 -6.99 0.98 -26.38
N LYS A 79 -7.64 1.71 -25.45
CA LYS A 79 -7.85 3.17 -25.54
C LYS A 79 -6.63 3.94 -25.02
N SER A 80 -6.80 5.25 -24.83
CA SER A 80 -5.73 6.23 -24.52
C SER A 80 -4.85 5.91 -23.31
N TRP A 81 -5.27 5.02 -22.40
CA TRP A 81 -4.56 4.74 -21.14
C TRP A 81 -3.89 3.36 -21.07
N GLY A 82 -3.77 2.65 -22.20
CA GLY A 82 -3.01 1.41 -22.31
C GLY A 82 -3.40 0.34 -21.28
N ASN A 83 -2.39 -0.35 -20.73
CA ASN A 83 -2.54 -1.33 -19.66
C ASN A 83 -2.34 -0.67 -18.29
N SER A 84 -3.14 0.36 -18.01
CA SER A 84 -3.10 1.04 -16.72
C SER A 84 -3.34 0.06 -15.56
N SER A 85 -2.49 0.15 -14.55
CA SER A 85 -2.54 -0.67 -13.33
C SER A 85 -2.69 0.21 -12.09
N TRP A 86 -3.15 -0.38 -10.98
CA TRP A 86 -3.34 0.35 -9.74
C TRP A 86 -3.01 -0.48 -8.50
N GLY A 87 -2.04 -0.01 -7.71
CA GLY A 87 -1.53 -0.72 -6.54
C GLY A 87 -0.97 -2.09 -6.89
N GLY A 88 -0.70 -2.89 -5.86
CA GLY A 88 -0.31 -4.27 -6.05
C GLY A 88 0.32 -4.87 -4.81
N ASN A 89 0.47 -6.18 -4.81
CA ASN A 89 1.02 -6.95 -3.71
C ASN A 89 2.07 -7.91 -4.27
N ILE A 90 3.31 -7.75 -3.82
CA ILE A 90 4.42 -8.61 -4.22
C ILE A 90 4.40 -9.87 -3.36
N ILE A 91 4.58 -11.01 -4.01
CA ILE A 91 4.63 -12.33 -3.40
C ILE A 91 5.88 -13.03 -3.97
N ARG A 92 6.79 -13.46 -3.10
CA ARG A 92 7.89 -14.35 -3.53
C ARG A 92 7.31 -15.75 -3.78
N ASP A 93 7.65 -16.36 -4.90
CA ASP A 93 7.21 -17.73 -5.21
C ASP A 93 7.78 -18.69 -4.14
N ARG A 94 6.97 -19.67 -3.72
CA ARG A 94 7.37 -20.63 -2.66
C ARG A 94 8.32 -21.69 -3.19
N ASP A 95 8.20 -22.02 -4.48
CA ASP A 95 8.97 -23.08 -5.11
C ASP A 95 10.21 -22.52 -5.83
N ASP A 96 10.25 -21.21 -6.07
CA ASP A 96 11.36 -20.50 -6.71
C ASP A 96 11.63 -19.14 -6.03
N PRO A 97 12.59 -19.07 -5.09
CA PRO A 97 12.90 -17.84 -4.38
C PRO A 97 13.37 -16.65 -5.25
N GLU A 98 13.83 -16.92 -6.48
CA GLU A 98 14.24 -15.90 -7.44
C GLU A 98 13.07 -15.33 -8.24
N LEU A 99 11.88 -15.92 -8.13
CA LEU A 99 10.68 -15.50 -8.82
C LEU A 99 9.76 -14.70 -7.89
N PHE A 100 9.37 -13.52 -8.36
CA PHE A 100 8.42 -12.64 -7.69
C PHE A 100 7.16 -12.51 -8.54
N HIS A 101 6.01 -12.62 -7.90
CA HIS A 101 4.70 -12.32 -8.48
C HIS A 101 4.24 -10.95 -7.99
N LEU A 102 3.74 -10.12 -8.88
CA LEU A 102 2.94 -8.95 -8.55
C LEU A 102 1.49 -9.30 -8.84
N VAL A 103 0.64 -9.30 -7.81
CA VAL A 103 -0.82 -9.35 -7.95
C VAL A 103 -1.34 -7.92 -7.87
N TYR A 104 -2.00 -7.44 -8.92
CA TYR A 104 -2.38 -6.03 -9.06
C TYR A 104 -3.72 -5.87 -9.76
N ASP A 105 -4.30 -4.68 -9.66
CA ASP A 105 -5.53 -4.34 -10.38
C ASP A 105 -5.19 -3.74 -11.74
N GLN A 106 -5.90 -4.17 -12.79
CA GLN A 106 -5.80 -3.62 -14.13
C GLN A 106 -7.17 -3.28 -14.68
N PHE A 107 -7.23 -2.29 -15.57
CA PHE A 107 -8.48 -1.80 -16.15
C PHE A 107 -8.69 -2.33 -17.56
N SER A 108 -9.81 -3.02 -17.77
CA SER A 108 -10.21 -3.47 -19.10
C SER A 108 -10.43 -2.29 -20.05
N HIS A 109 -10.28 -2.56 -21.35
CA HIS A 109 -10.52 -1.61 -22.43
C HIS A 109 -9.72 -0.30 -22.40
N GLY A 110 -8.60 -0.25 -21.66
CA GLY A 110 -7.82 0.96 -21.46
C GLY A 110 -8.59 2.09 -20.79
N CYS A 111 -9.55 1.78 -19.91
CA CYS A 111 -10.40 2.78 -19.27
C CYS A 111 -9.69 3.62 -18.21
N GLY A 112 -8.53 3.17 -17.73
CA GLY A 112 -7.79 3.84 -16.67
C GLY A 112 -8.55 3.89 -15.34
N LEU A 113 -7.98 4.60 -14.37
CA LEU A 113 -8.47 4.60 -12.99
C LEU A 113 -9.90 5.13 -12.85
N SER A 114 -10.33 6.12 -13.64
CA SER A 114 -11.68 6.68 -13.51
C SER A 114 -12.80 5.70 -13.90
N GLY A 115 -12.48 4.68 -14.71
CA GLY A 115 -13.41 3.62 -15.12
C GLY A 115 -13.36 2.37 -14.26
N TRP A 116 -12.63 2.38 -13.13
CA TRP A 116 -12.33 1.17 -12.34
C TRP A 116 -13.56 0.35 -11.95
N ARG A 117 -14.68 1.00 -11.64
CA ARG A 117 -15.98 0.34 -11.45
C ARG A 117 -16.84 0.58 -12.69
N PRO A 118 -17.10 -0.43 -13.54
CA PRO A 118 -16.85 -1.88 -13.37
C PRO A 118 -15.55 -2.43 -14.00
N ALA A 119 -14.72 -1.61 -14.66
CA ALA A 119 -13.70 -2.13 -15.58
C ALA A 119 -12.53 -2.88 -14.96
N SER A 120 -12.35 -2.81 -13.64
CA SER A 120 -11.24 -3.42 -12.93
C SER A 120 -11.34 -4.94 -12.86
N PHE A 121 -10.19 -5.59 -13.04
CA PHE A 121 -9.97 -7.00 -12.78
C PHE A 121 -8.59 -7.20 -12.14
N ILE A 122 -8.35 -8.40 -11.60
CA ILE A 122 -7.07 -8.75 -10.97
C ILE A 122 -6.18 -9.45 -11.99
N ALA A 123 -4.94 -9.01 -12.07
CA ALA A 123 -3.90 -9.58 -12.92
C ALA A 123 -2.69 -10.03 -12.09
N ARG A 124 -1.88 -10.90 -12.70
CA ARG A 124 -0.59 -11.35 -12.20
C ARG A 124 0.50 -11.02 -13.21
N ALA A 125 1.61 -10.51 -12.72
CA ALA A 125 2.83 -10.30 -13.47
C ALA A 125 4.02 -10.93 -12.71
N GLU A 126 5.10 -11.22 -13.41
CA GLU A 126 6.29 -11.87 -12.84
C GLU A 126 7.55 -11.03 -13.07
N ALA A 127 8.47 -11.08 -12.10
CA ALA A 127 9.82 -10.55 -12.19
C ALA A 127 10.81 -11.57 -11.62
N ARG A 128 12.04 -11.61 -12.16
CA ARG A 128 13.12 -12.46 -11.65
C ARG A 128 14.25 -11.65 -11.04
N GLY A 129 14.83 -12.16 -9.97
CA GLY A 129 16.04 -11.63 -9.31
C GLY A 129 15.83 -10.37 -8.45
N SER A 130 14.69 -9.68 -8.55
CA SER A 130 14.39 -8.52 -7.70
C SER A 130 12.89 -8.32 -7.49
N ALA A 131 12.51 -8.00 -6.26
CA ALA A 131 11.15 -7.58 -5.91
C ALA A 131 10.77 -6.21 -6.50
N GLU A 132 11.74 -5.39 -6.92
CA GLU A 132 11.49 -4.08 -7.55
C GLU A 132 10.92 -4.21 -8.96
N GLY A 133 11.04 -5.37 -9.61
CA GLY A 133 10.71 -5.55 -11.02
C GLY A 133 11.82 -5.09 -11.96
N PRO A 134 11.50 -4.69 -13.21
CA PRO A 134 10.15 -4.57 -13.78
C PRO A 134 9.41 -5.90 -13.85
N TYR A 135 8.09 -5.86 -13.68
CA TYR A 135 7.21 -7.02 -13.78
C TYR A 135 6.62 -7.14 -15.18
N ILE A 136 6.50 -8.37 -15.67
CA ILE A 136 5.96 -8.72 -16.99
C ILE A 136 4.64 -9.46 -16.81
N PHE A 137 3.58 -9.00 -17.50
CA PHE A 137 2.26 -9.62 -17.45
C PHE A 137 2.32 -11.13 -17.74
N GLN A 138 1.57 -11.91 -16.94
CA GLN A 138 1.42 -13.35 -17.16
C GLN A 138 -0.04 -13.75 -17.33
N GLU A 139 -0.93 -13.20 -16.50
CA GLU A 139 -2.27 -13.77 -16.36
C GLU A 139 -3.31 -12.72 -15.92
N LYS A 140 -4.51 -12.82 -16.51
CA LYS A 140 -5.73 -12.19 -15.97
C LYS A 140 -6.38 -13.20 -15.01
N ILE A 141 -6.17 -13.01 -13.69
CA ILE A 141 -6.66 -13.93 -12.65
C ILE A 141 -8.20 -13.95 -12.63
N THR A 142 -8.84 -12.79 -12.80
CA THR A 142 -10.29 -12.66 -12.70
C THR A 142 -10.89 -11.96 -13.91
N LYS A 143 -12.19 -12.15 -14.12
CA LYS A 143 -13.00 -11.24 -14.92
C LYS A 143 -13.26 -9.93 -14.14
N SER A 144 -13.88 -8.97 -14.81
CA SER A 144 -14.47 -7.83 -14.12
C SER A 144 -15.71 -8.32 -13.33
N PHE A 145 -16.02 -7.80 -12.15
CA PHE A 145 -15.38 -6.69 -11.46
C PHE A 145 -14.68 -7.17 -10.20
N ARG A 146 -13.39 -6.88 -10.11
CA ARG A 146 -12.56 -7.15 -8.93
C ARG A 146 -11.56 -6.02 -8.74
N HIS A 147 -11.36 -5.56 -7.52
CA HIS A 147 -10.47 -4.43 -7.24
C HIS A 147 -9.83 -4.48 -5.86
N ASN A 148 -8.73 -3.76 -5.67
CA ASN A 148 -7.93 -3.70 -4.46
C ASN A 148 -7.52 -5.08 -3.93
N ALA A 149 -6.89 -5.87 -4.81
CA ALA A 149 -6.51 -7.25 -4.54
C ALA A 149 -5.42 -7.40 -3.45
N TYR A 150 -5.61 -8.35 -2.55
CA TYR A 150 -4.64 -8.81 -1.55
C TYR A 150 -4.45 -10.31 -1.63
N ALA A 151 -3.23 -10.79 -1.86
CA ALA A 151 -2.96 -12.22 -1.96
C ALA A 151 -1.77 -12.67 -1.10
N HIS A 152 -1.95 -13.74 -0.35
CA HIS A 152 -0.84 -14.37 0.37
C HIS A 152 -1.05 -15.86 0.53
N TRP A 153 0.03 -16.57 0.85
CA TRP A 153 -0.04 -17.97 1.27
C TRP A 153 -0.51 -18.06 2.71
N SER A 154 -1.56 -18.85 2.96
CA SER A 154 -1.97 -19.22 4.31
C SER A 154 -1.31 -20.54 4.70
N GLU A 155 -0.43 -20.51 5.69
CA GLU A 155 0.16 -21.74 6.25
C GLU A 155 -0.89 -22.58 6.99
N ALA A 156 -1.91 -21.96 7.58
CA ALA A 156 -2.98 -22.69 8.26
C ALA A 156 -3.87 -23.46 7.27
N ASP A 157 -4.15 -22.86 6.10
CA ASP A 157 -5.04 -23.45 5.09
C ASP A 157 -4.31 -24.19 3.96
N GLN A 158 -2.97 -24.09 3.91
CA GLN A 158 -2.11 -24.64 2.86
C GLN A 158 -2.58 -24.27 1.44
N LYS A 159 -2.92 -22.99 1.26
CA LYS A 159 -3.38 -22.44 -0.03
C LYS A 159 -3.11 -20.93 -0.10
N TYR A 160 -3.11 -20.39 -1.31
CA TYR A 160 -3.19 -18.95 -1.52
C TYR A 160 -4.61 -18.47 -1.27
N LEU A 161 -4.73 -17.33 -0.59
CA LEU A 161 -5.99 -16.63 -0.34
C LEU A 161 -5.92 -15.27 -1.04
N LEU A 162 -7.01 -14.87 -1.70
CA LEU A 162 -7.12 -13.64 -2.48
C LEU A 162 -8.36 -12.86 -2.06
N TRP A 163 -8.19 -11.76 -1.32
CA TRP A 163 -9.26 -10.84 -0.99
C TRP A 163 -9.35 -9.72 -2.02
N SER A 164 -10.57 -9.27 -2.29
CA SER A 164 -10.82 -8.15 -3.19
C SER A 164 -12.16 -7.49 -2.92
N ILE A 165 -12.36 -6.32 -3.51
CA ILE A 165 -13.66 -5.68 -3.66
C ILE A 165 -14.41 -6.34 -4.81
N GLY A 166 -15.71 -6.61 -4.59
CA GLY A 166 -16.69 -6.79 -5.66
C GLY A 166 -17.15 -8.22 -5.90
N VAL A 167 -18.07 -8.36 -6.88
CA VAL A 167 -18.70 -9.61 -7.33
C VAL A 167 -18.50 -9.81 -8.84
N ASP A 168 -18.65 -11.05 -9.31
CA ASP A 168 -18.55 -11.32 -10.74
C ASP A 168 -19.70 -10.62 -11.47
N ILE A 169 -19.38 -9.99 -12.60
CA ILE A 169 -20.35 -9.36 -13.48
C ILE A 169 -19.97 -9.68 -14.94
N PRO A 170 -20.86 -9.40 -15.91
CA PRO A 170 -20.45 -9.35 -17.30
C PRO A 170 -19.32 -8.34 -17.50
N ASP A 171 -18.29 -8.73 -18.26
CA ASP A 171 -17.18 -7.82 -18.59
C ASP A 171 -17.73 -6.57 -19.29
N PRO A 172 -17.37 -5.36 -18.82
CA PRO A 172 -17.91 -4.13 -19.39
C PRO A 172 -17.35 -3.91 -20.79
N VAL A 173 -18.23 -3.57 -21.74
CA VAL A 173 -17.87 -3.37 -23.15
C VAL A 173 -17.48 -1.92 -23.49
N GLN A 174 -17.66 -0.99 -22.55
CA GLN A 174 -17.31 0.42 -22.72
C GLN A 174 -16.79 1.02 -21.41
N CYS A 175 -16.05 2.12 -21.53
CA CYS A 175 -15.55 2.84 -20.36
C CYS A 175 -16.66 3.69 -19.75
N GLY A 176 -16.76 3.63 -18.42
CA GLY A 176 -17.72 4.38 -17.64
C GLY A 176 -17.60 4.03 -16.17
N GLY A 177 -18.03 4.95 -15.31
CA GLY A 177 -18.06 4.74 -13.87
C GLY A 177 -19.47 4.44 -13.38
N ILE A 178 -19.62 3.42 -12.53
CA ILE A 178 -20.87 3.20 -11.77
C ILE A 178 -20.72 3.84 -10.39
N ASN A 179 -21.69 4.67 -10.00
CA ASN A 179 -21.70 5.33 -8.69
C ASN A 179 -21.82 4.29 -7.55
N LYS A 180 -21.11 4.51 -6.43
CA LYS A 180 -21.14 3.63 -5.25
C LYS A 180 -22.55 3.46 -4.66
N ALA A 181 -23.40 4.49 -4.76
CA ALA A 181 -24.78 4.43 -4.28
C ALA A 181 -25.64 3.42 -5.06
N ASN A 182 -25.35 3.24 -6.36
CA ASN A 182 -26.08 2.30 -7.22
C ASN A 182 -25.51 0.88 -7.14
N TRP A 183 -24.23 0.76 -6.79
CA TRP A 183 -23.55 -0.51 -6.65
C TRP A 183 -22.53 -0.46 -5.51
N PRO A 184 -22.96 -0.77 -4.28
CA PRO A 184 -22.10 -0.70 -3.11
C PRO A 184 -21.02 -1.79 -3.15
N ASN A 185 -19.88 -1.48 -2.54
CA ASN A 185 -18.78 -2.42 -2.43
C ASN A 185 -19.09 -3.51 -1.41
N ASN A 186 -18.53 -4.68 -1.67
CA ASN A 186 -18.41 -5.79 -0.72
C ASN A 186 -16.98 -6.29 -0.77
N ILE A 187 -16.55 -6.92 0.30
CA ILE A 187 -15.28 -7.65 0.35
C ILE A 187 -15.59 -9.13 0.11
N SER A 188 -14.88 -9.73 -0.83
CA SER A 188 -14.97 -11.15 -1.18
C SER A 188 -13.59 -11.81 -1.16
N VAL A 189 -13.56 -13.13 -0.99
CA VAL A 189 -12.33 -13.94 -0.96
C VAL A 189 -12.41 -15.12 -1.92
N SER A 190 -11.29 -15.45 -2.55
CA SER A 190 -11.05 -16.67 -3.32
C SER A 190 -9.83 -17.40 -2.77
N SER A 191 -9.64 -18.65 -3.17
CA SER A 191 -8.46 -19.43 -2.81
C SER A 191 -7.96 -20.30 -3.95
N ALA A 192 -6.68 -20.62 -3.95
CA ALA A 192 -6.03 -21.47 -4.95
C ALA A 192 -4.90 -22.31 -4.34
N PRO A 193 -4.63 -23.51 -4.85
CA PRO A 193 -3.51 -24.34 -4.38
C PRO A 193 -2.15 -23.73 -4.72
N THR A 194 -2.08 -22.93 -5.79
CA THR A 194 -0.88 -22.20 -6.20
C THR A 194 -1.24 -20.76 -6.58
N ILE A 195 -0.26 -19.86 -6.64
CA ILE A 195 -0.49 -18.48 -7.08
C ILE A 195 -0.96 -18.38 -8.54
N ARG A 196 -0.78 -19.46 -9.31
CA ARG A 196 -1.20 -19.63 -10.71
C ARG A 196 -2.60 -20.26 -10.83
N GLY A 197 -3.29 -20.47 -9.71
CA GLY A 197 -4.61 -21.10 -9.71
C GLY A 197 -4.56 -22.64 -9.72
N PRO A 198 -5.69 -23.28 -10.12
CA PRO A 198 -6.97 -22.64 -10.44
C PRO A 198 -7.57 -21.96 -9.19
N TRP A 199 -8.16 -20.78 -9.39
CA TRP A 199 -8.82 -20.03 -8.33
C TRP A 199 -10.27 -20.50 -8.15
N ALA A 200 -10.68 -20.74 -6.91
CA ALA A 200 -12.06 -21.05 -6.57
C ALA A 200 -12.99 -19.84 -6.83
N PRO A 201 -14.31 -20.05 -7.00
CA PRO A 201 -15.27 -18.96 -7.02
C PRO A 201 -15.15 -18.07 -5.77
N PHE A 202 -15.36 -16.77 -5.95
CA PHE A 202 -15.30 -15.82 -4.84
C PHE A 202 -16.50 -15.99 -3.91
N THR A 203 -16.24 -15.94 -2.60
CA THR A 203 -17.26 -15.89 -1.55
C THR A 203 -17.33 -14.46 -1.01
N VAL A 204 -18.54 -13.87 -0.99
CA VAL A 204 -18.76 -12.55 -0.37
C VAL A 204 -18.75 -12.71 1.16
N LEU A 205 -17.97 -11.86 1.84
CA LEU A 205 -17.73 -11.96 3.27
C LEU A 205 -18.51 -10.90 4.07
N ILE A 206 -18.30 -9.62 3.73
CA ILE A 206 -18.88 -8.47 4.44
C ILE A 206 -19.19 -7.34 3.45
N ASN A 207 -20.17 -6.51 3.81
CA ASN A 207 -20.35 -5.20 3.17
C ASN A 207 -19.22 -4.28 3.63
N GLY A 208 -18.49 -3.70 2.68
CA GLY A 208 -17.28 -2.95 2.97
C GLY A 208 -16.40 -2.79 1.73
N THR A 209 -15.33 -2.03 1.87
CA THR A 209 -14.36 -1.76 0.82
C THR A 209 -12.94 -1.81 1.37
N ASN A 210 -11.96 -1.83 0.46
CA ASN A 210 -10.54 -1.74 0.77
C ASN A 210 -10.11 -2.82 1.78
N PRO A 211 -10.23 -4.11 1.41
CA PRO A 211 -9.85 -5.20 2.30
C PRO A 211 -8.36 -5.11 2.63
N ALA A 212 -7.99 -5.38 3.87
CA ALA A 212 -6.63 -5.43 4.35
C ALA A 212 -6.50 -6.61 5.33
N PRO A 213 -6.42 -7.85 4.84
CA PRO A 213 -6.18 -8.99 5.71
C PRO A 213 -4.82 -8.83 6.38
N LEU A 214 -4.72 -9.16 7.67
CA LEU A 214 -3.44 -9.18 8.36
C LEU A 214 -2.56 -10.25 7.72
N SER A 215 -1.35 -9.88 7.32
CA SER A 215 -0.36 -10.82 6.79
C SER A 215 -0.06 -11.92 7.82
N LEU A 216 -0.05 -13.19 7.37
CA LEU A 216 -0.18 -14.38 8.22
C LEU A 216 1.14 -15.13 8.51
N ALA A 217 2.33 -14.57 8.29
CA ALA A 217 3.55 -15.28 8.74
C ALA A 217 3.59 -15.42 10.28
N ALA A 218 2.74 -14.67 10.99
CA ALA A 218 2.48 -14.75 12.42
C ALA A 218 1.56 -15.91 12.88
N SER A 219 0.96 -16.71 11.99
CA SER A 219 0.02 -17.78 12.39
C SER A 219 0.48 -19.18 11.97
N SER A 220 1.51 -19.70 12.65
CA SER A 220 1.99 -21.08 12.51
C SER A 220 1.09 -22.14 13.19
N ALA A 221 -0.18 -21.82 13.46
CA ALA A 221 -1.03 -22.64 14.30
C ALA A 221 -2.29 -23.17 13.57
N GLN A 222 -2.56 -24.47 13.76
CA GLN A 222 -3.89 -25.03 13.63
C GLN A 222 -4.82 -24.24 14.59
N ASN A 223 -5.92 -23.67 14.07
CA ASN A 223 -6.79 -22.65 14.71
C ASN A 223 -6.35 -21.18 14.55
N ALA A 224 -5.75 -20.81 13.41
CA ALA A 224 -5.45 -19.42 13.09
C ALA A 224 -6.75 -18.60 12.91
N THR A 225 -6.97 -17.61 13.78
CA THR A 225 -8.00 -16.58 13.58
C THR A 225 -7.63 -15.71 12.38
N THR A 226 -8.52 -15.61 11.40
CA THR A 226 -8.35 -14.67 10.29
C THR A 226 -8.71 -13.27 10.73
N ILE A 227 -7.78 -12.33 10.55
CA ILE A 227 -8.01 -10.90 10.79
C ILE A 227 -8.17 -10.18 9.46
N LEU A 228 -9.23 -9.39 9.34
CA LEU A 228 -9.52 -8.57 8.17
C LEU A 228 -9.84 -7.14 8.62
N MET A 229 -9.07 -6.18 8.14
CA MET A 229 -9.42 -4.77 8.22
C MET A 229 -10.13 -4.33 6.93
N SER A 230 -11.09 -3.42 7.03
CA SER A 230 -11.66 -2.69 5.90
C SER A 230 -11.33 -1.20 6.02
N GLU A 231 -11.78 -0.39 5.05
CA GLU A 231 -11.83 1.07 5.16
C GLU A 231 -12.34 1.55 6.54
N ASP A 232 -11.93 2.75 6.93
CA ASP A 232 -12.20 3.39 8.23
C ASP A 232 -11.63 2.62 9.44
N GLU A 233 -10.58 1.83 9.23
CA GLU A 233 -9.96 0.94 10.23
C GLU A 233 -10.95 0.08 11.01
N THR A 234 -11.97 -0.42 10.31
CA THR A 234 -12.88 -1.38 10.93
C THR A 234 -12.23 -2.76 10.87
N ILE A 235 -11.92 -3.32 12.04
CA ILE A 235 -11.22 -4.60 12.18
C ILE A 235 -12.22 -5.69 12.52
N TYR A 236 -12.12 -6.80 11.81
CA TYR A 236 -12.90 -8.01 12.03
C TYR A 236 -12.00 -9.21 12.31
N ALA A 237 -12.52 -10.18 13.05
CA ALA A 237 -11.92 -11.49 13.27
C ALA A 237 -12.90 -12.61 12.89
N ALA A 238 -12.38 -13.69 12.35
CA ALA A 238 -13.12 -14.88 11.99
C ALA A 238 -12.35 -16.16 12.34
N PRO A 239 -13.03 -17.28 12.65
CA PRO A 239 -12.39 -18.57 12.90
C PRO A 239 -11.80 -19.21 11.62
N SER A 240 -12.15 -18.68 10.44
CA SER A 240 -11.67 -19.11 9.13
C SER A 240 -11.68 -17.91 8.18
N TYR A 241 -10.91 -17.97 7.07
CA TYR A 241 -10.96 -16.95 6.01
C TYR A 241 -12.33 -16.83 5.32
N LEU A 242 -13.20 -17.83 5.49
CA LEU A 242 -14.59 -17.80 4.99
C LEU A 242 -15.57 -17.12 5.97
N GLY A 243 -15.11 -16.70 7.15
CA GLY A 243 -15.97 -16.14 8.19
C GLY A 243 -16.51 -17.19 9.18
N PRO A 244 -17.56 -16.86 9.94
CA PRO A 244 -18.20 -15.54 10.00
C PRO A 244 -17.25 -14.48 10.60
N TYR A 245 -17.29 -13.26 10.06
CA TYR A 245 -16.49 -12.13 10.53
C TYR A 245 -17.25 -11.35 11.61
N THR A 246 -16.60 -11.18 12.76
CA THR A 246 -17.12 -10.44 13.92
C THR A 246 -16.29 -9.19 14.16
N LEU A 247 -16.95 -8.08 14.50
CA LEU A 247 -16.29 -6.80 14.78
C LEU A 247 -15.37 -6.91 16.00
N VAL A 248 -14.13 -6.44 15.85
CA VAL A 248 -13.11 -6.39 16.90
C VAL A 248 -12.86 -4.96 17.38
N SER A 249 -12.68 -4.03 16.45
CA SER A 249 -12.33 -2.64 16.73
C SER A 249 -12.79 -1.71 15.61
N LYS A 250 -12.92 -0.42 15.94
CA LYS A 250 -13.11 0.69 15.00
C LYS A 250 -12.16 1.83 15.37
N ALA A 251 -11.84 2.68 14.39
CA ALA A 251 -11.12 3.92 14.63
C ALA A 251 -11.78 4.74 15.76
N PRO A 252 -11.03 5.22 16.76
CA PRO A 252 -11.54 6.13 17.79
C PRO A 252 -11.56 7.61 17.34
N TRP A 253 -11.22 7.91 16.08
CA TRP A 253 -11.23 9.26 15.50
C TRP A 253 -12.30 9.42 14.41
N ASN A 254 -12.44 10.63 13.89
CA ASN A 254 -13.37 10.91 12.81
C ASN A 254 -12.87 10.32 11.47
N THR A 255 -13.61 9.40 10.87
CA THR A 255 -13.28 8.80 9.57
C THR A 255 -14.09 9.37 8.41
N THR A 256 -14.98 10.36 8.64
CA THR A 256 -15.81 10.91 7.57
C THR A 256 -14.99 11.56 6.46
N ASP A 257 -15.49 11.48 5.22
CA ASP A 257 -14.95 12.19 4.07
C ASP A 257 -14.58 13.63 4.41
N PHE A 258 -13.44 14.10 3.91
CA PHE A 258 -12.87 15.43 4.13
C PHE A 258 -12.49 15.78 5.58
N SER A 259 -12.48 14.83 6.51
CA SER A 259 -11.88 15.05 7.83
C SER A 259 -10.34 15.01 7.75
N PRO A 260 -9.62 15.67 8.69
CA PRO A 260 -8.14 15.63 8.72
C PRO A 260 -7.57 14.21 8.94
N THR A 261 -8.40 13.29 9.42
CA THR A 261 -8.06 11.90 9.71
C THR A 261 -8.67 10.91 8.71
N TRP A 262 -9.21 11.40 7.59
CA TRP A 262 -9.78 10.56 6.55
C TRP A 262 -8.71 9.78 5.78
N ALA A 263 -8.72 8.46 5.92
CA ALA A 263 -7.78 7.56 5.27
C ALA A 263 -8.51 6.32 4.70
N GLU A 264 -7.99 5.79 3.59
CA GLU A 264 -8.50 4.61 2.90
C GLU A 264 -7.37 3.66 2.50
N ASP A 265 -7.69 2.57 1.82
CA ASP A 265 -6.70 1.61 1.31
C ASP A 265 -5.70 1.14 2.38
N PRO A 266 -6.16 0.59 3.52
CA PRO A 266 -5.27 0.20 4.59
C PRO A 266 -4.37 -0.98 4.18
N PHE A 267 -3.20 -1.04 4.80
CA PHE A 267 -2.27 -2.16 4.84
C PHE A 267 -1.93 -2.46 6.28
N LEU A 268 -2.62 -3.46 6.84
CA LEU A 268 -2.46 -3.92 8.21
C LEU A 268 -1.32 -4.93 8.31
N TYR A 269 -0.35 -4.69 9.19
CA TYR A 269 0.75 -5.61 9.47
C TYR A 269 1.11 -5.62 10.95
N ARG A 270 1.90 -6.62 11.33
CA ARG A 270 2.50 -6.73 12.66
C ARG A 270 4.01 -6.56 12.53
N ASP A 271 4.62 -5.71 13.36
CA ASP A 271 6.07 -5.52 13.36
C ASP A 271 6.79 -6.68 14.07
N PHE A 272 8.13 -6.68 14.00
CA PHE A 272 8.97 -7.70 14.63
C PHE A 272 8.96 -7.67 16.16
N ARG A 273 8.39 -6.62 16.80
CA ARG A 273 8.16 -6.53 18.25
C ARG A 273 6.75 -6.94 18.65
N GLY A 274 5.92 -7.28 17.67
CA GLY A 274 4.56 -7.76 17.87
C GLY A 274 3.51 -6.66 17.97
N HIS A 275 3.83 -5.41 17.63
CA HIS A 275 2.90 -4.28 17.54
C HIS A 275 2.18 -4.28 16.20
N PHE A 276 0.96 -3.75 16.19
CA PHE A 276 0.11 -3.66 15.00
C PHE A 276 0.22 -2.27 14.39
N HIS A 277 0.26 -2.23 13.08
CA HIS A 277 0.43 -1.00 12.32
C HIS A 277 -0.44 -1.01 11.07
N VAL A 278 -0.83 0.19 10.64
CA VAL A 278 -1.52 0.43 9.39
C VAL A 278 -0.73 1.48 8.61
N LEU A 279 -0.42 1.18 7.35
CA LEU A 279 -0.16 2.20 6.35
C LEU A 279 -1.43 2.38 5.51
N ALA A 280 -1.80 3.62 5.20
CA ALA A 280 -3.02 3.90 4.45
C ALA A 280 -2.83 5.08 3.49
N HIS A 281 -3.67 5.18 2.46
CA HIS A 281 -3.80 6.39 1.68
C HIS A 281 -4.49 7.47 2.52
N TRP A 282 -3.81 8.61 2.71
CA TRP A 282 -4.30 9.71 3.53
C TRP A 282 -4.81 10.86 2.67
N MET A 283 -6.07 11.25 2.88
CA MET A 283 -6.75 12.27 2.07
C MET A 283 -6.76 13.65 2.75
N ILE A 284 -5.81 13.92 3.65
CA ILE A 284 -5.77 15.15 4.46
C ILE A 284 -5.82 16.43 3.62
N ASP A 285 -5.17 16.48 2.46
CA ASP A 285 -5.13 17.70 1.65
C ASP A 285 -6.48 18.03 1.00
N LEU A 286 -7.42 17.08 0.97
CA LEU A 286 -8.80 17.34 0.54
C LEU A 286 -9.60 18.11 1.60
N SER A 287 -9.17 18.10 2.87
CA SER A 287 -9.80 18.88 3.94
C SER A 287 -9.38 20.37 3.94
N LEU A 288 -8.45 20.76 3.06
CA LEU A 288 -7.96 22.13 2.95
C LEU A 288 -8.82 22.98 1.99
N SER A 289 -8.64 24.30 2.05
CA SER A 289 -9.20 25.26 1.11
C SER A 289 -8.09 26.06 0.41
N PRO A 290 -7.85 25.89 -0.91
CA PRO A 290 -8.53 24.95 -1.81
C PRO A 290 -8.09 23.48 -1.58
N SER A 291 -8.99 22.54 -1.86
CA SER A 291 -8.72 21.10 -1.71
C SER A 291 -7.73 20.59 -2.76
N ARG A 292 -6.86 19.67 -2.35
CA ARG A 292 -5.83 19.04 -3.21
C ARG A 292 -5.67 17.56 -2.86
N LYS A 293 -5.20 16.74 -3.81
CA LYS A 293 -4.97 15.28 -3.61
C LYS A 293 -3.52 14.94 -3.17
N TYR A 294 -2.71 15.96 -2.94
CA TYR A 294 -1.27 15.89 -2.73
C TYR A 294 -0.82 17.16 -1.98
N PRO A 295 0.38 17.17 -1.37
CA PRO A 295 1.42 16.15 -1.35
C PRO A 295 1.32 15.10 -0.23
N ARG A 296 0.47 15.30 0.78
CA ARG A 296 0.38 14.41 1.95
C ARG A 296 -0.59 13.28 1.64
N VAL A 297 -0.04 12.07 1.44
CA VAL A 297 -0.82 10.93 0.91
C VAL A 297 -0.62 9.61 1.68
N GLY A 298 0.30 9.55 2.63
CA GLY A 298 0.51 8.36 3.46
C GLY A 298 0.16 8.60 4.92
N ALA A 299 -0.76 7.82 5.48
CA ALA A 299 -1.05 7.79 6.91
C ALA A 299 -0.31 6.62 7.57
N HIS A 300 -0.02 6.77 8.87
CA HIS A 300 0.46 5.71 9.73
C HIS A 300 -0.33 5.71 11.04
N MET A 301 -0.83 4.53 11.40
CA MET A 301 -1.57 4.29 12.62
C MET A 301 -1.02 3.04 13.29
N PHE A 302 -1.10 2.97 14.62
CA PHE A 302 -0.46 1.89 15.37
C PHE A 302 -1.19 1.55 16.67
N SER A 303 -0.96 0.33 17.15
CA SER A 303 -1.41 -0.14 18.45
C SER A 303 -0.56 -1.30 18.96
N ARG A 304 -0.46 -1.45 20.28
CA ARG A 304 0.12 -2.66 20.89
C ARG A 304 -0.82 -3.86 20.84
N ASN A 305 -2.12 -3.64 20.66
CA ASN A 305 -3.14 -4.68 20.66
C ASN A 305 -4.14 -4.46 19.53
N LEU A 306 -4.56 -5.52 18.85
CA LEU A 306 -5.55 -5.44 17.77
C LEU A 306 -6.89 -4.79 18.22
N LYS A 307 -7.27 -4.96 19.50
CA LYS A 307 -8.45 -4.32 20.11
C LYS A 307 -8.26 -2.83 20.47
N GLY A 308 -7.04 -2.31 20.34
CA GLY A 308 -6.68 -0.96 20.70
C GLY A 308 -6.10 -0.79 22.11
N PRO A 309 -5.89 0.46 22.56
CA PRO A 309 -6.22 1.69 21.83
C PRO A 309 -5.40 1.84 20.55
N TRP A 310 -6.07 2.22 19.46
CA TRP A 310 -5.43 2.60 18.20
C TRP A 310 -5.08 4.08 18.23
N ILE A 311 -3.90 4.42 17.71
CA ILE A 311 -3.36 5.77 17.75
C ILE A 311 -3.08 6.23 16.31
N PHE A 312 -3.60 7.40 15.98
CA PHE A 312 -3.25 8.15 14.78
C PHE A 312 -2.80 9.55 15.19
N LYS A 313 -1.61 9.96 14.75
CA LYS A 313 -0.97 11.24 15.08
C LYS A 313 -0.75 12.10 13.83
N PRO A 314 -1.80 12.74 13.28
CA PRO A 314 -1.68 13.64 12.12
C PRO A 314 -0.57 14.70 12.24
N GLU A 315 -0.31 15.16 13.47
CA GLU A 315 0.73 16.15 13.78
C GLU A 315 2.16 15.67 13.45
N TYR A 316 2.39 14.36 13.32
CA TYR A 316 3.68 13.80 12.92
C TYR A 316 3.93 13.91 11.40
N GLY A 317 2.91 14.29 10.63
CA GLY A 317 3.00 14.38 9.18
C GLY A 317 2.85 13.02 8.48
N PRO A 318 3.00 13.00 7.15
CA PRO A 318 2.71 11.80 6.37
C PRO A 318 3.83 10.76 6.44
N ALA A 319 3.45 9.49 6.45
CA ALA A 319 4.37 8.36 6.37
C ALA A 319 5.14 8.33 5.04
N PHE A 320 4.49 8.76 3.96
CA PHE A 320 5.07 8.97 2.64
C PHE A 320 4.29 10.05 1.88
N THR A 321 4.93 10.69 0.90
CA THR A 321 4.34 11.78 0.12
C THR A 321 4.12 11.36 -1.33
N SER A 322 3.42 12.19 -2.11
CA SER A 322 3.28 11.99 -3.55
C SER A 322 4.55 12.32 -4.35
N GLU A 323 5.61 12.77 -3.68
CA GLU A 323 6.91 13.03 -4.26
C GLU A 323 7.74 11.73 -4.28
N VAL A 324 8.36 11.45 -5.42
CA VAL A 324 9.26 10.31 -5.61
C VAL A 324 10.57 10.82 -6.18
N ALA A 325 11.66 10.61 -5.42
CA ALA A 325 13.01 10.74 -5.94
C ALA A 325 13.37 9.48 -6.75
N PHE A 326 14.10 9.65 -7.85
CA PHE A 326 14.57 8.57 -8.70
C PHE A 326 16.09 8.44 -8.68
N GLU A 327 16.59 7.26 -8.99
CA GLU A 327 18.04 6.96 -9.01
C GLU A 327 18.82 7.80 -10.03
N ASP A 328 18.15 8.36 -11.04
CA ASP A 328 18.75 9.28 -12.02
C ASP A 328 18.90 10.72 -11.48
N GLY A 329 18.56 10.95 -10.21
CA GLY A 329 18.61 12.26 -9.54
C GLY A 329 17.39 13.14 -9.76
N SER A 330 16.42 12.71 -10.58
CA SER A 330 15.17 13.45 -10.77
C SER A 330 14.21 13.26 -9.61
N VAL A 331 13.28 14.20 -9.45
CA VAL A 331 12.18 14.13 -8.49
C VAL A 331 10.88 14.42 -9.25
N GLU A 332 9.88 13.56 -9.06
CA GLU A 332 8.55 13.75 -9.65
C GLU A 332 7.49 13.85 -8.55
N VAL A 333 6.58 14.81 -8.70
CA VAL A 333 5.38 14.92 -7.86
C VAL A 333 4.20 14.33 -8.61
N PHE A 334 3.58 13.32 -8.03
CA PHE A 334 2.42 12.66 -8.61
C PHE A 334 1.11 13.30 -8.12
N GLY A 335 0.08 13.25 -8.98
CA GLY A 335 -1.25 13.74 -8.66
C GLY A 335 -2.03 12.77 -7.75
N ARG A 336 -1.64 11.49 -7.75
CA ARG A 336 -2.09 10.46 -6.81
C ARG A 336 -0.97 9.48 -6.51
N ARG A 337 -0.93 9.03 -5.26
CA ARG A 337 -0.11 7.92 -4.78
C ARG A 337 -0.91 7.19 -3.71
N GLU A 338 -1.52 6.06 -4.08
CA GLU A 338 -2.53 5.38 -3.26
C GLU A 338 -2.18 3.88 -3.11
N ARG A 339 -2.97 3.14 -2.32
CA ARG A 339 -2.79 1.70 -2.05
C ARG A 339 -1.39 1.29 -1.60
N PRO A 340 -0.89 1.85 -0.49
CA PRO A 340 0.38 1.41 0.06
C PRO A 340 0.28 -0.06 0.46
N LYS A 341 1.19 -0.90 -0.04
CA LYS A 341 1.42 -2.25 0.50
C LYS A 341 2.91 -2.47 0.63
N VAL A 342 3.34 -3.21 1.64
CA VAL A 342 4.77 -3.48 1.85
C VAL A 342 5.08 -4.95 1.61
N PHE A 343 6.13 -5.20 0.85
CA PHE A 343 6.78 -6.50 0.78
C PHE A 343 8.01 -6.51 1.70
N PHE A 344 7.95 -7.31 2.76
CA PHE A 344 9.01 -7.42 3.75
C PHE A 344 10.09 -8.41 3.30
N ALA A 345 11.12 -7.92 2.63
CA ALA A 345 12.18 -8.76 2.05
C ALA A 345 13.00 -9.54 3.10
N GLU A 346 13.15 -8.96 4.29
CA GLU A 346 13.93 -9.50 5.42
C GLU A 346 13.06 -10.26 6.44
N GLY A 347 11.81 -10.55 6.10
CA GLY A 347 10.83 -11.21 6.98
C GLY A 347 9.79 -10.24 7.53
N GLU A 348 8.62 -10.80 7.87
CA GLU A 348 7.42 -10.05 8.22
C GLU A 348 7.67 -8.99 9.32
N GLY A 349 7.13 -7.78 9.09
CA GLY A 349 7.24 -6.68 10.04
C GLY A 349 8.59 -5.95 10.06
N ARG A 350 9.57 -6.34 9.23
CA ARG A 350 10.86 -5.66 9.11
C ARG A 350 10.89 -4.71 7.91
N MET A 351 10.84 -3.40 8.18
CA MET A 351 10.79 -2.36 7.14
C MET A 351 12.14 -2.09 6.46
N GLY A 352 13.26 -2.26 7.17
CA GLY A 352 14.59 -2.07 6.57
C GLY A 352 14.86 -3.10 5.49
N GLY A 353 15.09 -2.65 4.25
CA GLY A 353 15.25 -3.51 3.07
C GLY A 353 13.93 -3.92 2.41
N ALA A 354 12.77 -3.49 2.93
CA ALA A 354 11.47 -3.78 2.36
C ALA A 354 11.17 -2.94 1.11
N PHE A 355 10.00 -3.18 0.49
CA PHE A 355 9.56 -2.46 -0.70
C PHE A 355 8.13 -1.97 -0.55
N LEU A 356 7.91 -0.67 -0.73
CA LEU A 356 6.61 -0.04 -0.81
C LEU A 356 6.07 -0.15 -2.23
N VAL A 357 4.87 -0.72 -2.37
CA VAL A 357 4.10 -0.78 -3.61
C VAL A 357 2.98 0.26 -3.53
N THR A 358 2.84 1.11 -4.54
CA THR A 358 1.77 2.12 -4.62
C THR A 358 1.24 2.28 -6.05
N GLY A 359 -0.03 2.61 -6.20
CA GLY A 359 -0.61 3.08 -7.48
C GLY A 359 -0.30 4.55 -7.71
N MET A 360 0.14 4.90 -8.91
CA MET A 360 0.60 6.23 -9.29
C MET A 360 -0.21 6.81 -10.44
N GLN A 361 -0.56 8.10 -10.36
CA GLN A 361 -1.09 8.88 -11.47
C GLN A 361 -0.29 10.19 -11.59
N SER A 362 0.21 10.49 -12.78
CA SER A 362 0.98 11.72 -13.04
C SER A 362 0.16 12.97 -12.72
N LEU A 363 0.83 13.99 -12.19
CA LEU A 363 0.20 15.28 -11.90
C LEU A 363 -0.26 15.95 -13.20
N GLY A 364 -1.52 16.36 -13.27
CA GLY A 364 -2.13 16.91 -14.49
C GLY A 364 -2.29 15.89 -15.63
N GLY A 365 -1.93 14.62 -15.40
CA GLY A 365 -2.15 13.53 -16.34
C GLY A 365 -3.64 13.17 -16.45
N GLY A 366 -4.01 12.53 -17.56
CA GLY A 366 -5.35 11.97 -17.73
C GLY A 366 -5.56 10.67 -16.96
N GLY A 367 -6.35 9.72 -17.48
CA GLY A 367 -6.71 8.48 -16.80
C GLY A 367 -5.60 7.42 -16.64
N GLY A 368 -4.41 7.67 -17.19
CA GLY A 368 -3.26 6.77 -17.14
C GLY A 368 -2.74 6.55 -15.73
N SER A 369 -2.44 5.31 -15.38
CA SER A 369 -1.92 4.96 -14.06
C SER A 369 -1.07 3.70 -14.06
N PHE A 370 -0.12 3.61 -13.15
CA PHE A 370 0.80 2.47 -13.05
C PHE A 370 1.08 2.08 -11.61
N THR A 371 1.68 0.91 -11.43
CA THR A 371 2.12 0.41 -10.13
C THR A 371 3.61 0.67 -9.98
N LEU A 372 3.99 1.46 -8.98
CA LEU A 372 5.38 1.73 -8.62
C LEU A 372 5.81 0.84 -7.46
N VAL A 373 7.06 0.38 -7.50
CA VAL A 373 7.73 -0.28 -6.38
C VAL A 373 8.94 0.55 -5.98
N GLN A 374 9.01 0.93 -4.70
CA GLN A 374 10.08 1.77 -4.16
C GLN A 374 10.69 1.10 -2.92
N GLY A 375 12.01 1.03 -2.84
CA GLY A 375 12.72 0.48 -1.69
C GLY A 375 12.57 1.30 -0.41
N ILE A 376 12.58 0.62 0.74
CA ILE A 376 12.52 1.20 2.08
C ILE A 376 13.84 0.87 2.81
N GLY A 377 14.60 1.91 3.15
CA GLY A 377 15.81 1.87 3.95
C GLY A 377 16.88 0.90 3.44
N LYS A 378 17.89 0.69 4.29
CA LYS A 378 18.84 -0.43 4.15
C LYS A 378 18.56 -1.45 5.26
N VAL A 379 18.96 -2.70 5.05
CA VAL A 379 18.98 -3.70 6.11
C VAL A 379 19.87 -3.16 7.24
N GLY A 380 19.36 -3.09 8.46
CA GLY A 380 20.15 -2.69 9.62
C GLY A 380 21.31 -3.67 9.84
N ALA A 381 22.47 -3.19 10.27
CA ALA A 381 23.69 -3.98 10.48
C ALA A 381 23.56 -5.09 11.56
N SER A 382 22.37 -5.33 12.11
CA SER A 382 22.08 -6.34 13.14
C SER A 382 21.43 -7.63 12.60
N ALA A 383 21.23 -7.78 11.29
CA ALA A 383 20.64 -8.99 10.68
C ALA A 383 21.64 -10.16 10.50
N LEU A 384 22.90 -10.03 10.92
CA LEU A 384 23.94 -11.07 10.77
C LEU A 384 24.10 -12.03 11.95
N ASN A 385 23.11 -12.12 12.86
CA ASN A 385 23.17 -13.16 13.91
C ASN A 385 21.80 -13.82 14.14
N PRO A 386 21.54 -14.98 13.52
CA PRO A 386 20.55 -15.90 14.04
C PRO A 386 21.11 -16.50 15.33
N ARG A 387 20.44 -16.28 16.46
CA ARG A 387 20.47 -17.20 17.58
C ARG A 387 19.10 -17.82 17.75
#